data_AF-A0A7X7RID5-F1
#
_entry.id   AF-A0A7X7RID5-F1
#
_cell.length_a   1.000
_cell.length_b   1.000
_cell.length_c   1.000
_cell.angle_alpha   90.00
_cell.angle_beta   90.00
_cell.angle_gamma   90.00
#
_symmetry.space_group_name_H-M   'P 1'
#
loop_
_entity.id
_entity.type
_entity.pdbx_description
1 polymer ?
#
loop_
_entity_poly.entity_id
_entity_poly.type
_entity_poly.pdbx_seq_one_letter_code
_entity_poly.pdbx_strand_id
1 'polypeptide(L)'
;DYNPNFDVTESLLNSSFDWNGFTGARVVATENDSKNGIGMLIANLLSGGVPQLFADIRTNWTPASIKKATGVDVEKICPLGIIDKRNSGAGALDYAVDIYKLVKGSQKMSIQEVWQAILADPALQEKLIAQAVKGTTYMNAALTYFPCDGLSSHFTSPGGIPLTAYRYNVIGDQLTCSVVEGSTVTLPDKVASHISRVTDATWPETFWTPRGMSSYEYMSKIGPNHDGNSFGLLGADMITLNAMLRIPVDMHNVAPEDIFRPTLWDRCGGDDFRACALLGPVYA
;
A
#
# COMPACT_ATOMS: atom_id res chain seq x y z
N ASP A 1 -1.76 3.03 26.29
CA ASP A 1 -2.70 2.53 27.32
C ASP A 1 -3.23 3.60 28.29
N TYR A 2 -3.22 4.89 27.93
CA TYR A 2 -3.74 5.96 28.82
C TYR A 2 -4.66 6.94 28.09
N ASN A 3 -4.37 7.24 26.83
CA ASN A 3 -5.17 8.11 25.98
C ASN A 3 -5.85 7.30 24.86
N PRO A 4 -6.90 7.84 24.24
CA PRO A 4 -7.43 7.29 22.99
C PRO A 4 -6.32 7.05 21.98
N ASN A 5 -6.48 6.00 21.17
CA ASN A 5 -5.54 5.73 20.08
C ASN A 5 -5.58 6.84 19.02
N PHE A 6 -4.61 6.81 18.10
CA PHE A 6 -4.47 7.83 17.07
C PHE A 6 -5.10 7.45 15.73
N ASP A 7 -5.97 6.44 15.69
CA ASP A 7 -6.50 5.89 14.44
C ASP A 7 -7.13 6.97 13.54
N VAL A 8 -7.99 7.83 14.12
CA VAL A 8 -8.61 8.96 13.41
C VAL A 8 -7.59 9.97 12.93
N THR A 9 -6.55 10.22 13.72
CA THR A 9 -5.52 11.21 13.39
C THR A 9 -4.67 10.70 12.24
N GLU A 10 -4.22 9.45 12.33
CA GLU A 10 -3.40 8.80 11.31
C GLU A 10 -4.18 8.62 10.00
N SER A 11 -5.45 8.21 10.06
CA SER A 11 -6.30 8.05 8.87
C SER A 11 -6.54 9.38 8.15
N LEU A 12 -6.90 10.45 8.88
CA LEU A 12 -7.17 11.76 8.29
C LEU A 12 -5.90 12.44 7.78
N LEU A 13 -4.79 12.38 8.52
CA LEU A 13 -3.54 13.02 8.08
C LEU A 13 -2.97 12.36 6.82
N ASN A 14 -3.13 11.03 6.67
CA ASN A 14 -2.73 10.33 5.45
C ASN A 14 -3.74 10.45 4.30
N SER A 15 -4.93 11.02 4.51
CA SER A 15 -5.95 11.21 3.47
C SER A 15 -5.74 12.52 2.71
N SER A 16 -6.30 12.62 1.49
CA SER A 16 -6.20 13.85 0.69
C SER A 16 -7.26 14.91 1.05
N PHE A 17 -7.86 14.85 2.23
CA PHE A 17 -8.89 15.78 2.66
C PHE A 17 -9.10 15.73 4.17
N ASP A 18 -9.59 16.84 4.71
CA ASP A 18 -10.07 16.95 6.09
C ASP A 18 -11.28 17.90 6.16
N TRP A 19 -11.61 18.38 7.35
CA TRP A 19 -12.71 19.33 7.56
C TRP A 19 -12.52 20.68 6.84
N ASN A 20 -11.32 21.00 6.36
CA ASN A 20 -11.03 22.20 5.55
C ASN A 20 -11.16 21.94 4.04
N GLY A 21 -11.56 20.72 3.64
CA GLY A 21 -11.69 20.32 2.25
C GLY A 21 -10.48 19.52 1.74
N PHE A 22 -10.30 19.50 0.43
CA PHE A 22 -9.21 18.78 -0.22
C PHE A 22 -7.85 19.37 0.19
N THR A 23 -6.90 18.51 0.53
CA THR A 23 -5.55 18.88 0.98
C THR A 23 -4.52 17.87 0.52
N GLY A 24 -3.24 18.24 0.55
CA GLY A 24 -2.17 17.27 0.32
C GLY A 24 -2.10 16.29 1.48
N ALA A 25 -2.11 14.99 1.17
CA ALA A 25 -1.89 13.96 2.17
C ALA A 25 -0.53 14.14 2.84
N ARG A 26 -0.52 14.02 4.16
CA ARG A 26 0.70 14.03 4.97
C ARG A 26 1.12 12.61 5.24
N VAL A 27 2.42 12.38 5.33
CA VAL A 27 2.95 11.05 5.64
C VAL A 27 3.07 10.91 7.16
N VAL A 28 2.21 10.09 7.75
CA VAL A 28 2.25 9.75 9.16
C VAL A 28 2.25 8.23 9.29
N ALA A 29 3.32 7.68 9.86
CA ALA A 29 3.49 6.25 10.01
C ALA A 29 2.94 5.77 11.36
N THR A 30 1.97 4.86 11.32
CA THR A 30 1.48 4.11 12.48
C THR A 30 2.65 3.45 13.22
N GLU A 31 2.54 3.38 14.54
CA GLU A 31 3.55 2.80 15.44
C GLU A 31 4.95 3.45 15.36
N ASN A 32 5.05 4.66 14.79
CA ASN A 32 6.31 5.34 14.55
C ASN A 32 7.29 4.47 13.72
N ASP A 33 6.74 3.63 12.81
CA ASP A 33 7.55 2.84 11.89
C ASP A 33 8.15 3.74 10.81
N SER A 34 9.29 4.34 11.15
CA SER A 34 10.01 5.26 10.28
C SER A 34 10.42 4.65 8.94
N LYS A 35 10.60 3.32 8.86
CA LYS A 35 10.96 2.66 7.60
C LYS A 35 9.76 2.56 6.67
N ASN A 36 8.57 2.31 7.22
CA ASN A 36 7.35 2.45 6.43
C ASN A 36 7.13 3.90 6.01
N GLY A 37 7.34 4.84 6.93
CA GLY A 37 7.23 6.28 6.67
C GLY A 37 8.14 6.77 5.55
N ILE A 38 9.39 6.29 5.46
CA ILE A 38 10.30 6.59 4.34
C ILE A 38 9.71 6.12 3.01
N GLY A 39 9.23 4.88 2.96
CA GLY A 39 8.59 4.33 1.77
C GLY A 39 7.36 5.14 1.36
N MET A 40 6.51 5.49 2.32
CA MET A 40 5.32 6.31 2.09
C MET A 40 5.69 7.70 1.54
N LEU A 41 6.72 8.34 2.09
CA LEU A 41 7.21 9.61 1.57
C LEU A 41 7.69 9.49 0.12
N ILE A 42 8.50 8.49 -0.17
CA ILE A 42 9.02 8.25 -1.52
C ILE A 42 7.88 8.00 -2.51
N ALA A 43 6.95 7.11 -2.19
CA ALA A 43 5.84 6.77 -3.06
C ALA A 43 4.85 7.94 -3.24
N ASN A 44 4.61 8.73 -2.19
CA ASN A 44 3.82 9.96 -2.28
C ASN A 44 4.44 10.94 -3.28
N LEU A 45 5.76 11.14 -3.23
CA LEU A 45 6.46 12.02 -4.16
C LEU A 45 6.45 11.49 -5.60
N LEU A 46 6.72 10.19 -5.80
CA LEU A 46 6.76 9.57 -7.13
C LEU A 46 5.39 9.53 -7.81
N SER A 47 4.32 9.35 -7.04
CA SER A 47 2.95 9.34 -7.54
C SER A 47 2.37 10.74 -7.80
N GLY A 48 3.12 11.80 -7.51
CA GLY A 48 2.66 13.19 -7.69
C GLY A 48 1.80 13.72 -6.54
N GLY A 49 1.89 13.11 -5.36
CA GLY A 49 1.21 13.53 -4.13
C GLY A 49 0.04 12.64 -3.72
N VAL A 50 -0.09 11.42 -4.26
CA VAL A 50 -1.19 10.51 -3.92
C VAL A 50 -1.06 10.05 -2.46
N PRO A 51 -2.17 9.94 -1.72
CA PRO A 51 -2.25 9.27 -0.41
C PRO A 51 -1.62 7.87 -0.40
N GLN A 52 -0.93 7.53 0.67
CA GLN A 52 -0.29 6.22 0.85
C GLN A 52 -1.03 5.40 1.90
N LEU A 53 -1.19 4.11 1.63
CA LEU A 53 -1.81 3.18 2.56
C LEU A 53 -0.72 2.46 3.36
N PHE A 54 -0.64 2.79 4.66
CA PHE A 54 0.05 1.98 5.65
C PHE A 54 -0.78 0.71 5.89
N ALA A 55 -0.15 -0.47 5.93
CA ALA A 55 -0.85 -1.71 6.27
C ALA A 55 0.05 -2.74 6.96
N ASP A 56 -0.54 -3.56 7.84
CA ASP A 56 0.06 -4.86 8.16
C ASP A 56 -0.15 -5.85 7.01
N ILE A 57 0.88 -6.64 6.75
CA ILE A 57 0.87 -7.84 5.94
C ILE A 57 0.27 -8.96 6.80
N ARG A 58 -1.03 -8.89 7.06
CA ARG A 58 -1.64 -9.63 8.17
C ARG A 58 -1.79 -11.12 7.90
N THR A 59 -2.30 -11.51 6.74
CA THR A 59 -2.56 -12.95 6.47
C THR A 59 -2.47 -13.28 4.99
N ASN A 60 -1.74 -14.36 4.70
CA ASN A 60 -1.79 -15.03 3.40
C ASN A 60 -2.99 -15.98 3.33
N TRP A 61 -3.86 -15.77 2.34
CA TRP A 61 -4.99 -16.61 2.01
C TRP A 61 -4.82 -17.24 0.62
N THR A 62 -4.41 -18.50 0.60
CA THR A 62 -4.36 -19.31 -0.64
C THR A 62 -5.78 -19.65 -1.11
N PRO A 63 -5.99 -19.97 -2.41
CA PRO A 63 -7.31 -20.43 -2.89
C PRO A 63 -7.81 -21.67 -2.14
N ALA A 64 -6.91 -22.60 -1.85
CA ALA A 64 -7.21 -23.81 -1.10
C ALA A 64 -7.65 -23.51 0.34
N SER A 65 -6.99 -22.58 1.04
CA SER A 65 -7.38 -22.20 2.41
C SER A 65 -8.70 -21.43 2.44
N ILE A 66 -8.96 -20.56 1.45
CA ILE A 66 -10.26 -19.88 1.29
C ILE A 66 -11.38 -20.89 1.08
N LYS A 67 -11.20 -21.84 0.15
CA LYS A 67 -12.18 -22.89 -0.14
C LYS A 67 -12.43 -23.77 1.08
N LYS A 68 -11.39 -24.13 1.83
CA LYS A 68 -11.51 -24.89 3.08
C LYS A 68 -12.32 -24.13 4.14
N ALA A 69 -12.08 -22.82 4.29
CA ALA A 69 -12.71 -22.02 5.35
C ALA A 69 -14.14 -21.57 5.03
N THR A 70 -14.47 -21.41 3.74
CA THR A 70 -15.72 -20.77 3.30
C THR A 70 -16.60 -21.67 2.42
N GLY A 71 -16.04 -22.75 1.87
CA GLY A 71 -16.65 -23.60 0.85
C GLY A 71 -16.73 -22.96 -0.54
N VAL A 72 -16.17 -21.76 -0.74
CA VAL A 72 -16.23 -21.02 -2.00
C VAL A 72 -14.94 -21.21 -2.78
N ASP A 73 -15.05 -21.56 -4.05
CA ASP A 73 -13.91 -21.63 -4.97
C ASP A 73 -13.58 -20.25 -5.56
N VAL A 74 -12.35 -19.79 -5.35
CA VAL A 74 -11.87 -18.48 -5.79
C VAL A 74 -10.71 -18.57 -6.78
N GLU A 75 -10.37 -19.76 -7.29
CA GLU A 75 -9.21 -19.95 -8.18
C GLU A 75 -9.29 -19.08 -9.45
N LYS A 76 -10.50 -18.76 -9.93
CA LYS A 76 -10.68 -17.84 -11.08
C LYS A 76 -10.53 -16.37 -10.73
N ILE A 77 -10.66 -16.01 -9.46
CA ILE A 77 -10.63 -14.62 -8.97
C ILE A 77 -9.21 -14.27 -8.53
N CYS A 78 -8.59 -15.14 -7.73
CA CYS A 78 -7.25 -14.96 -7.20
C CYS A 78 -6.47 -16.29 -7.27
N PRO A 79 -6.08 -16.77 -8.46
CA PRO A 79 -5.45 -18.09 -8.64
C PRO A 79 -4.17 -18.29 -7.83
N LEU A 80 -3.49 -17.19 -7.50
CA LEU A 80 -2.22 -17.17 -6.78
C LEU A 80 -2.38 -16.74 -5.31
N GLY A 81 -3.62 -16.70 -4.81
CA GLY A 81 -3.97 -16.28 -3.45
C GLY A 81 -4.02 -14.76 -3.28
N ILE A 82 -4.31 -14.33 -2.05
CA ILE A 82 -4.34 -12.92 -1.66
C ILE A 82 -3.60 -12.71 -0.33
N ILE A 83 -3.09 -11.50 -0.15
CA ILE A 83 -2.71 -10.95 1.15
C ILE A 83 -3.90 -10.12 1.65
N ASP A 84 -4.33 -10.42 2.87
CA ASP A 84 -5.22 -9.57 3.66
C ASP A 84 -4.35 -8.47 4.28
N LYS A 85 -4.37 -7.28 3.67
CA LYS A 85 -3.66 -6.10 4.16
C LYS A 85 -4.59 -5.32 5.08
N ARG A 86 -4.19 -5.14 6.34
CA ARG A 86 -4.99 -4.43 7.35
C ARG A 86 -4.07 -3.72 8.32
N ASN A 87 -4.05 -2.40 8.36
CA ASN A 87 -3.42 -1.71 9.47
C ASN A 87 -4.23 -1.93 10.76
N SER A 88 -3.59 -1.74 11.91
CA SER A 88 -4.18 -1.84 13.24
C SER A 88 -5.11 -0.68 13.61
N GLY A 89 -5.95 -0.23 12.67
CA GLY A 89 -7.01 0.75 12.90
C GLY A 89 -7.08 1.89 11.89
N ALA A 90 -5.93 2.39 11.40
CA ALA A 90 -5.88 3.57 10.54
C ALA A 90 -5.62 3.24 9.06
N GLY A 91 -6.36 3.82 8.13
CA GLY A 91 -6.07 3.77 6.70
C GLY A 91 -6.46 5.07 6.04
N ALA A 92 -5.69 5.54 5.06
CA ALA A 92 -6.08 6.71 4.27
C ALA A 92 -7.43 6.45 3.59
N LEU A 93 -8.38 7.35 3.78
CA LEU A 93 -9.79 7.17 3.40
C LEU A 93 -9.96 7.09 1.87
N ASP A 94 -9.01 7.63 1.13
CA ASP A 94 -8.88 7.50 -0.33
C ASP A 94 -8.94 6.04 -0.81
N TYR A 95 -8.45 5.09 0.00
CA TYR A 95 -8.45 3.66 -0.35
C TYR A 95 -9.82 2.98 -0.20
N ALA A 96 -10.85 3.70 0.27
CA ALA A 96 -12.25 3.29 0.14
C ALA A 96 -12.80 3.53 -1.28
N VAL A 97 -12.04 4.20 -2.16
CA VAL A 97 -12.49 4.65 -3.49
C VAL A 97 -11.60 4.10 -4.60
N ASP A 98 -12.23 3.76 -5.72
CA ASP A 98 -11.51 3.52 -6.97
C ASP A 98 -11.30 4.87 -7.69
N ILE A 99 -10.17 5.52 -7.38
CA ILE A 99 -9.86 6.85 -7.89
C ILE A 99 -9.75 6.90 -9.42
N TYR A 100 -9.40 5.78 -10.06
CA TYR A 100 -9.36 5.69 -11.53
C TYR A 100 -10.75 5.85 -12.13
N LYS A 101 -11.81 5.37 -11.46
CA LYS A 101 -13.20 5.54 -11.93
C LYS A 101 -13.73 6.97 -11.77
N LEU A 102 -13.02 7.85 -11.06
CA LEU A 102 -13.38 9.27 -10.98
C LEU A 102 -13.02 10.02 -12.27
N VAL A 103 -11.92 9.63 -12.92
CA VAL A 103 -11.37 10.31 -14.09
C VAL A 103 -11.76 9.60 -15.38
N LYS A 104 -12.37 10.34 -16.32
CA LYS A 104 -12.76 9.80 -17.63
C LYS A 104 -11.53 9.46 -18.47
N GLY A 105 -11.45 8.23 -18.98
CA GLY A 105 -10.34 7.79 -19.83
C GLY A 105 -9.09 7.32 -19.08
N SER A 106 -9.19 7.16 -17.75
CA SER A 106 -8.09 6.73 -16.88
C SER A 106 -7.46 5.37 -17.21
N GLN A 107 -8.11 4.55 -18.06
CA GLN A 107 -7.61 3.21 -18.41
C GLN A 107 -6.24 3.23 -19.12
N LYS A 108 -5.86 4.38 -19.69
CA LYS A 108 -4.58 4.57 -20.39
C LYS A 108 -3.66 5.57 -19.68
N MET A 109 -4.06 6.04 -18.50
CA MET A 109 -3.35 7.07 -17.77
C MET A 109 -2.45 6.43 -16.71
N SER A 110 -1.29 7.04 -16.46
CA SER A 110 -0.50 6.73 -15.27
C SER A 110 -1.21 7.20 -14.01
N ILE A 111 -0.78 6.72 -12.84
CA ILE A 111 -1.30 7.22 -11.57
C ILE A 111 -1.02 8.73 -11.42
N GLN A 112 0.13 9.21 -11.87
CA GLN A 112 0.47 10.64 -11.82
C GLN A 112 -0.54 11.45 -12.65
N GLU A 113 -0.88 11.01 -13.86
CA GLU A 113 -1.86 11.70 -14.70
C GLU A 113 -3.28 11.68 -14.11
N VAL A 114 -3.71 10.54 -13.54
CA VAL A 114 -4.99 10.42 -12.83
C VAL A 114 -5.05 11.37 -11.65
N TRP A 115 -3.98 11.42 -10.85
CA TRP A 115 -3.92 12.30 -9.69
C TRP A 115 -3.88 13.76 -10.09
N GLN A 116 -3.11 14.14 -11.11
CA GLN A 116 -3.11 15.51 -11.64
C GLN A 116 -4.48 15.95 -12.15
N ALA A 117 -5.25 15.05 -12.77
CA ALA A 117 -6.63 15.36 -13.18
C ALA A 117 -7.54 15.65 -11.96
N ILE A 118 -7.40 14.91 -10.87
CA ILE A 118 -8.13 15.17 -9.61
C ILE A 118 -7.65 16.50 -8.99
N LEU A 119 -6.35 16.76 -8.94
CA LEU A 119 -5.80 18.02 -8.43
C LEU A 119 -6.30 19.25 -9.20
N ALA A 120 -6.52 19.11 -10.51
CA ALA A 120 -6.94 20.21 -11.38
C ALA A 120 -8.46 20.48 -11.39
N ASP A 121 -9.29 19.57 -10.84
CA ASP A 121 -10.74 19.65 -10.91
C ASP A 121 -11.41 19.54 -9.53
N PRO A 122 -11.90 20.67 -8.95
CA PRO A 122 -12.61 20.68 -7.68
C PRO A 122 -13.83 19.74 -7.63
N ALA A 123 -14.51 19.51 -8.75
CA ALA A 123 -15.66 18.60 -8.79
C ALA A 123 -15.22 17.13 -8.63
N LEU A 124 -14.03 16.77 -9.13
CA LEU A 124 -13.45 15.45 -8.88
C LEU A 124 -12.98 15.31 -7.43
N GLN A 125 -12.45 16.37 -6.83
CA GLN A 125 -12.08 16.40 -5.41
C GLN A 125 -13.30 16.20 -4.51
N GLU A 126 -14.38 16.96 -4.73
CA GLU A 126 -15.64 16.80 -3.98
C GLU A 126 -16.22 15.39 -4.13
N LYS A 127 -16.13 14.81 -5.33
CA LYS A 127 -16.60 13.44 -5.60
C LYS A 127 -15.75 12.39 -4.89
N LEU A 128 -14.43 12.56 -4.84
CA LEU A 128 -13.51 11.71 -4.07
C LEU A 128 -13.87 11.75 -2.59
N ILE A 129 -13.97 12.96 -2.01
CA ILE A 129 -14.31 13.16 -0.59
C ILE A 129 -15.66 12.51 -0.26
N ALA A 130 -16.69 12.79 -1.06
CA ALA A 130 -18.03 12.26 -0.81
C ALA A 130 -18.07 10.72 -0.88
N GLN A 131 -17.33 10.10 -1.80
CA GLN A 131 -17.25 8.65 -1.90
C GLN A 131 -16.42 8.03 -0.77
N ALA A 132 -15.31 8.64 -0.40
CA ALA A 132 -14.43 8.17 0.67
C ALA A 132 -15.13 8.22 2.03
N VAL A 133 -15.83 9.33 2.33
CA VAL A 133 -16.66 9.48 3.54
C VAL A 133 -17.79 8.46 3.55
N LYS A 134 -18.46 8.23 2.42
CA LYS A 134 -19.54 7.23 2.32
C LYS A 134 -19.03 5.80 2.48
N GLY A 135 -17.82 5.51 1.98
CA GLY A 135 -17.21 4.19 2.01
C GLY A 135 -16.53 3.83 3.33
N THR A 136 -16.38 4.80 4.24
CA THR A 136 -15.68 4.61 5.51
C THR A 136 -16.65 4.69 6.69
N THR A 137 -16.51 3.78 7.64
CA THR A 137 -17.19 3.83 8.93
C THR A 137 -16.14 3.87 10.04
N TYR A 138 -16.22 4.85 10.93
CA TYR A 138 -15.39 4.86 12.13
C TYR A 138 -15.98 3.89 13.16
N MET A 139 -15.24 2.83 13.47
CA MET A 139 -15.66 1.75 14.38
C MET A 139 -14.89 1.85 15.70
N ASN A 140 -15.55 1.53 16.82
CA ASN A 140 -14.90 1.51 18.13
C ASN A 140 -13.67 0.60 18.12
N ALA A 141 -12.57 1.10 18.66
CA ALA A 141 -11.35 0.33 18.81
C ALA A 141 -11.58 -0.91 19.68
N ALA A 142 -10.84 -1.99 19.38
CA ALA A 142 -10.85 -3.17 20.21
C ALA A 142 -10.23 -2.85 21.59
N LEU A 143 -11.07 -2.69 22.62
CA LEU A 143 -10.66 -2.24 23.95
C LEU A 143 -9.69 -3.20 24.68
N THR A 144 -9.58 -4.44 24.21
CA THR A 144 -8.55 -5.39 24.68
C THR A 144 -7.14 -5.00 24.24
N TYR A 145 -7.01 -4.29 23.11
CA TYR A 145 -5.74 -3.75 22.60
C TYR A 145 -5.56 -2.27 22.93
N PHE A 146 -6.65 -1.51 22.89
CA PHE A 146 -6.66 -0.07 23.15
C PHE A 146 -7.60 0.27 24.32
N PRO A 147 -7.16 0.10 25.59
CA PRO A 147 -8.05 0.22 26.76
C PRO A 147 -8.69 1.60 26.96
N CYS A 148 -8.14 2.62 26.31
CA CYS A 148 -8.56 4.02 26.44
C CYS A 148 -9.36 4.52 25.24
N ASP A 149 -9.96 3.58 24.50
CA ASP A 149 -10.84 3.82 23.35
C ASP A 149 -10.09 4.37 22.11
N GLY A 150 -10.85 4.61 21.05
CA GLY A 150 -10.36 4.96 19.74
C GLY A 150 -11.40 4.69 18.67
N LEU A 151 -11.18 5.21 17.46
CA LEU A 151 -12.07 4.99 16.33
C LEU A 151 -11.26 4.58 15.10
N SER A 152 -11.31 3.30 14.78
CA SER A 152 -10.66 2.71 13.61
C SER A 152 -11.43 3.07 12.33
N SER A 153 -10.72 3.45 11.27
CA SER A 153 -11.29 3.84 9.98
C SER A 153 -11.58 2.62 9.12
N HIS A 154 -12.71 1.95 9.35
CA HIS A 154 -13.09 0.75 8.60
C HIS A 154 -13.59 1.09 7.19
N PHE A 155 -13.04 0.42 6.18
CA PHE A 155 -13.52 0.36 4.81
C PHE A 155 -13.02 -0.95 4.16
N THR A 156 -13.57 -1.32 3.01
CA THR A 156 -12.99 -2.36 2.16
C THR A 156 -12.60 -1.75 0.81
N SER A 157 -11.32 -1.84 0.44
CA SER A 157 -10.85 -1.29 -0.83
C SER A 157 -11.52 -1.97 -2.04
N PRO A 158 -11.95 -1.22 -3.07
CA PRO A 158 -12.48 -1.82 -4.28
C PRO A 158 -11.43 -2.68 -4.99
N GLY A 159 -11.88 -3.73 -5.68
CA GLY A 159 -11.02 -4.62 -6.46
C GLY A 159 -10.67 -4.08 -7.84
N GLY A 160 -9.59 -4.62 -8.42
CA GLY A 160 -9.12 -4.28 -9.76
C GLY A 160 -8.27 -3.01 -9.83
N ILE A 161 -7.85 -2.46 -8.68
CA ILE A 161 -7.01 -1.27 -8.61
C ILE A 161 -5.54 -1.69 -8.67
N PRO A 162 -4.74 -1.20 -9.64
CA PRO A 162 -3.30 -1.43 -9.66
C PRO A 162 -2.66 -0.80 -8.41
N LEU A 163 -1.82 -1.56 -7.72
CA LEU A 163 -1.24 -1.14 -6.45
C LEU A 163 0.19 -1.69 -6.30
N THR A 164 1.11 -0.81 -5.92
CA THR A 164 2.51 -1.16 -5.62
C THR A 164 2.70 -1.23 -4.12
N ALA A 165 3.01 -2.41 -3.61
CA ALA A 165 3.45 -2.61 -2.24
C ALA A 165 4.97 -2.37 -2.16
N TYR A 166 5.42 -1.67 -1.14
CA TYR A 166 6.83 -1.37 -0.93
C TYR A 166 7.19 -1.43 0.55
N ARG A 167 8.45 -1.78 0.83
CA ARG A 167 8.97 -1.79 2.20
C ARG A 167 10.44 -1.45 2.22
N TYR A 168 10.82 -0.50 3.07
CA TYR A 168 12.22 -0.26 3.39
C TYR A 168 12.63 -1.07 4.62
N ASN A 169 13.82 -1.65 4.57
CA ASN A 169 14.37 -2.51 5.63
C ASN A 169 15.79 -2.07 5.97
N VAL A 170 16.27 -2.47 7.14
CA VAL A 170 17.68 -2.25 7.51
C VAL A 170 18.26 -3.57 8.01
N ILE A 171 19.36 -4.00 7.40
CA ILE A 171 20.15 -5.17 7.81
C ILE A 171 21.54 -4.68 8.19
N GLY A 172 21.87 -4.71 9.49
CA GLY A 172 23.06 -4.02 10.00
C GLY A 172 22.93 -2.52 9.77
N ASP A 173 23.82 -1.95 8.96
CA ASP A 173 23.78 -0.53 8.56
C ASP A 173 23.25 -0.32 7.13
N GLN A 174 22.90 -1.41 6.42
CA GLN A 174 22.45 -1.32 5.03
C GLN A 174 20.93 -1.17 4.97
N LEU A 175 20.48 0.00 4.50
CA LEU A 175 19.09 0.22 4.08
C LEU A 175 18.84 -0.53 2.77
N THR A 176 17.74 -1.28 2.68
CA THR A 176 17.28 -1.97 1.46
C THR A 176 15.82 -1.61 1.18
N CYS A 177 15.35 -1.90 -0.03
CA CYS A 177 13.96 -1.68 -0.44
C CYS A 177 13.38 -2.91 -1.15
N SER A 178 12.21 -3.36 -0.74
CA SER A 178 11.39 -4.34 -1.47
C SER A 178 10.27 -3.61 -2.20
N VAL A 179 9.98 -3.96 -3.46
CA VAL A 179 8.96 -3.32 -4.29
C VAL A 179 8.20 -4.35 -5.13
N VAL A 180 6.93 -4.57 -4.84
CA VAL A 180 6.10 -5.59 -5.50
C VAL A 180 4.82 -4.99 -6.04
N GLU A 181 4.66 -5.08 -7.36
CA GLU A 181 3.46 -4.66 -8.07
C GLU A 181 2.37 -5.73 -8.01
N GLY A 182 1.12 -5.29 -7.96
CA GLY A 182 -0.04 -6.16 -7.93
C GLY A 182 -1.34 -5.40 -8.14
N SER A 183 -2.44 -5.99 -7.67
CA SER A 183 -3.75 -5.35 -7.75
C SER A 183 -4.64 -5.77 -6.59
N THR A 184 -5.54 -4.87 -6.20
CA THR A 184 -6.61 -5.22 -5.26
C THR A 184 -7.59 -6.21 -5.88
N VAL A 185 -8.30 -6.97 -5.06
CA VAL A 185 -9.21 -8.05 -5.47
C VAL A 185 -10.56 -7.88 -4.79
N THR A 186 -11.64 -7.92 -5.56
CA THR A 186 -12.99 -8.05 -4.99
C THR A 186 -13.27 -9.53 -4.75
N LEU A 187 -13.45 -9.88 -3.48
CA LEU A 187 -13.85 -11.23 -3.07
C LEU A 187 -15.37 -11.35 -3.02
N PRO A 188 -15.96 -12.54 -3.21
CA PRO A 188 -17.37 -12.76 -2.94
C PRO A 188 -17.71 -12.42 -1.49
N ASP A 189 -18.88 -11.83 -1.23
CA ASP A 189 -19.29 -11.35 0.11
C ASP A 189 -19.08 -12.40 1.21
N LYS A 190 -19.47 -13.65 0.95
CA LYS A 190 -19.29 -14.76 1.91
C LYS A 190 -17.82 -14.96 2.31
N VAL A 191 -16.89 -14.75 1.37
CA VAL A 191 -15.45 -14.87 1.61
C VAL A 191 -14.95 -13.63 2.33
N ALA A 192 -15.25 -12.43 1.84
CA ALA A 192 -14.84 -11.17 2.44
C ALA A 192 -15.30 -11.07 3.91
N SER A 193 -16.59 -11.31 4.18
CA SER A 193 -17.16 -11.29 5.53
C SER A 193 -16.58 -12.39 6.44
N HIS A 194 -16.21 -13.55 5.88
CA HIS A 194 -15.53 -14.57 6.67
C HIS A 194 -14.16 -14.08 7.13
N ILE A 195 -13.32 -13.59 6.20
CA ILE A 195 -11.97 -13.09 6.50
C ILE A 195 -12.06 -11.92 7.49
N SER A 196 -12.94 -10.94 7.22
CA SER A 196 -13.20 -9.80 8.09
C SER A 196 -13.45 -10.22 9.55
N ARG A 197 -14.39 -11.15 9.76
CA ARG A 197 -14.77 -11.62 11.11
C ARG A 197 -13.66 -12.36 11.84
N VAL A 198 -12.82 -13.12 11.13
CA VAL A 198 -11.77 -13.96 11.78
C VAL A 198 -10.44 -13.24 11.93
N THR A 199 -10.25 -12.09 11.28
CA THR A 199 -9.05 -11.24 11.42
C THR A 199 -9.28 -10.09 12.41
N ASP A 200 -10.00 -9.05 11.98
CA ASP A 200 -10.50 -7.93 12.80
C ASP A 200 -11.48 -7.10 11.96
N ALA A 201 -12.75 -7.10 12.32
CA ALA A 201 -13.81 -6.45 11.53
C ALA A 201 -13.88 -4.93 11.71
N THR A 202 -13.06 -4.34 12.59
CA THR A 202 -13.05 -2.90 12.87
C THR A 202 -12.01 -2.13 12.07
N TRP A 203 -11.07 -2.84 11.43
CA TRP A 203 -9.92 -2.27 10.74
C TRP A 203 -10.16 -2.09 9.23
N PRO A 204 -9.43 -1.20 8.55
CA PRO A 204 -9.48 -1.07 7.10
C PRO A 204 -8.98 -2.34 6.40
N GLU A 205 -9.63 -2.71 5.30
CA GLU A 205 -9.42 -3.98 4.60
C GLU A 205 -9.00 -3.75 3.15
N THR A 206 -7.86 -4.32 2.76
CA THR A 206 -7.45 -4.37 1.36
C THR A 206 -6.99 -5.78 1.01
N PHE A 207 -7.79 -6.47 0.19
CA PHE A 207 -7.39 -7.76 -0.36
C PHE A 207 -6.55 -7.52 -1.61
N TRP A 208 -5.31 -7.98 -1.61
CA TRP A 208 -4.35 -7.70 -2.68
C TRP A 208 -3.65 -8.97 -3.16
N THR A 209 -3.45 -9.09 -4.48
CA THR A 209 -2.66 -10.16 -5.09
C THR A 209 -1.40 -9.58 -5.74
N PRO A 210 -0.21 -10.13 -5.47
CA PRO A 210 0.99 -9.76 -6.20
C PRO A 210 0.93 -10.23 -7.66
N ARG A 211 1.55 -9.49 -8.58
CA ARG A 211 1.66 -9.86 -9.99
C ARG A 211 2.80 -10.87 -10.18
N GLY A 212 2.54 -11.94 -10.93
CA GLY A 212 3.57 -12.88 -11.38
C GLY A 212 4.20 -13.74 -10.27
N MET A 213 3.66 -13.70 -9.06
CA MET A 213 4.08 -14.54 -7.94
C MET A 213 2.88 -14.86 -7.03
N SER A 214 3.01 -15.85 -6.16
CA SER A 214 1.97 -16.19 -5.19
C SER A 214 1.99 -15.28 -3.96
N SER A 215 0.83 -15.15 -3.32
CA SER A 215 0.71 -14.47 -2.02
C SER A 215 1.58 -15.13 -0.96
N TYR A 216 1.75 -16.46 -1.01
CA TYR A 216 2.68 -17.17 -0.12
C TYR A 216 4.13 -16.77 -0.37
N GLU A 217 4.59 -16.78 -1.62
CA GLU A 217 5.95 -16.35 -1.96
C GLU A 217 6.21 -14.91 -1.53
N TYR A 218 5.23 -14.01 -1.73
CA TYR A 218 5.31 -12.64 -1.27
C TYR A 218 5.52 -12.58 0.26
N MET A 219 4.59 -13.17 1.02
CA MET A 219 4.63 -13.12 2.48
C MET A 219 5.85 -13.82 3.08
N SER A 220 6.40 -14.84 2.39
CA SER A 220 7.60 -15.55 2.84
C SER A 220 8.92 -14.80 2.62
N LYS A 221 8.92 -13.78 1.75
CA LYS A 221 10.13 -13.06 1.33
C LYS A 221 10.14 -11.59 1.73
N ILE A 222 8.96 -10.96 1.82
CA ILE A 222 8.83 -9.57 2.23
C ILE A 222 9.41 -9.38 3.64
N GLY A 223 9.89 -8.16 3.93
CA GLY A 223 10.43 -7.74 5.22
C GLY A 223 9.44 -7.83 6.41
N PRO A 224 9.56 -6.99 7.46
CA PRO A 224 8.77 -7.14 8.68
C PRO A 224 7.26 -6.95 8.43
N ASN A 225 6.47 -6.94 9.51
CA ASN A 225 5.00 -7.03 9.46
C ASN A 225 4.29 -5.91 8.67
N HIS A 226 4.91 -4.77 8.42
CA HIS A 226 4.29 -3.65 7.69
C HIS A 226 4.79 -3.51 6.26
N ASP A 227 3.92 -3.02 5.38
CA ASP A 227 4.29 -2.37 4.14
C ASP A 227 3.52 -1.07 3.91
N GLY A 228 4.05 -0.26 3.00
CA GLY A 228 3.34 0.87 2.41
C GLY A 228 2.83 0.47 1.04
N ASN A 229 1.72 1.08 0.63
CA ASN A 229 1.00 0.74 -0.58
C ASN A 229 0.65 2.02 -1.32
N SER A 230 0.94 2.06 -2.62
CA SER A 230 0.59 3.18 -3.50
C SER A 230 -0.37 2.73 -4.59
N PHE A 231 -1.33 3.56 -4.94
CA PHE A 231 -2.04 3.43 -6.20
C PHE A 231 -1.05 3.44 -7.38
N GLY A 232 -1.36 2.64 -8.40
CA GLY A 232 -0.53 2.54 -9.60
C GLY A 232 0.62 1.54 -9.49
N LEU A 233 1.31 1.37 -10.62
CA LEU A 233 2.46 0.49 -10.78
C LEU A 233 3.72 1.36 -10.84
N LEU A 234 4.34 1.59 -9.68
CA LEU A 234 5.45 2.53 -9.47
C LEU A 234 6.80 1.81 -9.36
N GLY A 235 6.86 0.52 -9.69
CA GLY A 235 8.01 -0.32 -9.44
C GLY A 235 9.27 0.17 -10.15
N ALA A 236 9.15 0.52 -11.43
CA ALA A 236 10.26 1.07 -12.22
C ALA A 236 10.76 2.43 -11.67
N ASP A 237 9.83 3.30 -11.27
CA ASP A 237 10.15 4.61 -10.68
C ASP A 237 10.88 4.45 -9.34
N MET A 238 10.41 3.53 -8.49
CA MET A 238 11.06 3.21 -7.22
C MET A 238 12.44 2.60 -7.41
N ILE A 239 12.61 1.69 -8.37
CA ILE A 239 13.93 1.10 -8.69
C ILE A 239 14.90 2.19 -9.14
N THR A 240 14.44 3.11 -9.99
CA THR A 240 15.25 4.22 -10.51
C THR A 240 15.66 5.16 -9.38
N LEU A 241 14.71 5.59 -8.54
CA LEU A 241 14.98 6.49 -7.43
C LEU A 241 15.93 5.85 -6.40
N ASN A 242 15.72 4.57 -6.06
CA ASN A 242 16.59 3.86 -5.12
C ASN A 242 18.02 3.73 -5.66
N ALA A 243 18.22 3.55 -6.98
CA ALA A 243 19.54 3.59 -7.59
C ALA A 243 20.20 4.98 -7.45
N MET A 244 19.43 6.07 -7.57
CA MET A 244 19.94 7.44 -7.31
C MET A 244 20.37 7.62 -5.85
N LEU A 245 19.60 7.05 -4.93
CA LEU A 245 19.85 7.08 -3.48
C LEU A 245 20.85 6.03 -3.00
N ARG A 246 21.33 5.15 -3.89
CA ARG A 246 22.24 4.03 -3.60
C ARG A 246 21.67 3.07 -2.53
N ILE A 247 20.38 2.83 -2.62
CA ILE A 247 19.64 1.86 -1.79
C ILE A 247 19.39 0.63 -2.66
N PRO A 248 19.94 -0.55 -2.34
CA PRO A 248 19.70 -1.75 -3.12
C PRO A 248 18.26 -2.22 -2.98
N VAL A 249 17.70 -2.71 -4.09
CA VAL A 249 16.37 -3.32 -4.13
C VAL A 249 16.52 -4.82 -3.92
N ASP A 250 16.04 -5.32 -2.78
CA ASP A 250 16.24 -6.71 -2.34
C ASP A 250 15.20 -7.69 -2.91
N MET A 251 14.06 -7.18 -3.35
CA MET A 251 12.95 -7.95 -3.91
C MET A 251 12.12 -7.09 -4.85
N HIS A 252 11.93 -7.52 -6.09
CA HIS A 252 10.94 -6.93 -7.00
C HIS A 252 10.38 -7.88 -8.03
N ASN A 253 9.25 -7.51 -8.64
CA ASN A 253 8.60 -8.21 -9.77
C ASN A 253 8.42 -7.30 -11.01
N VAL A 254 9.19 -6.22 -11.08
CA VAL A 254 9.29 -5.33 -12.25
C VAL A 254 10.01 -6.06 -13.40
N ALA A 255 9.53 -5.84 -14.62
CA ALA A 255 10.09 -6.48 -15.81
C ALA A 255 11.52 -5.97 -16.08
N PRO A 256 12.47 -6.83 -16.51
CA PRO A 256 13.85 -6.41 -16.75
C PRO A 256 14.02 -5.22 -17.70
N GLU A 257 13.16 -5.11 -18.72
CA GLU A 257 13.15 -4.04 -19.70
C GLU A 257 12.77 -2.66 -19.14
N ASP A 258 12.07 -2.62 -18.00
CA ASP A 258 11.66 -1.39 -17.33
C ASP A 258 12.68 -0.93 -16.27
N ILE A 259 13.70 -1.74 -15.98
CA ILE A 259 14.74 -1.41 -15.00
C ILE A 259 15.64 -0.33 -15.59
N PHE A 260 15.56 0.88 -15.03
CA PHE A 260 16.39 2.01 -15.43
C PHE A 260 17.29 2.47 -14.29
N ARG A 261 18.61 2.40 -14.51
CA ARG A 261 19.64 2.72 -13.51
C ARG A 261 20.84 3.42 -14.15
N PRO A 262 21.71 4.10 -13.38
CA PRO A 262 22.96 4.64 -13.91
C PRO A 262 23.84 3.54 -14.53
N THR A 263 24.52 3.86 -15.63
CA THR A 263 25.37 2.90 -16.39
C THR A 263 26.51 2.27 -15.58
N LEU A 264 26.83 2.81 -14.40
CA LEU A 264 27.76 2.18 -13.46
C LEU A 264 27.26 0.80 -12.98
N TRP A 265 25.95 0.59 -12.87
CA TRP A 265 25.39 -0.72 -12.52
C TRP A 265 25.81 -1.80 -13.51
N ASP A 266 25.82 -1.49 -14.81
CA ASP A 266 26.28 -2.41 -15.86
C ASP A 266 27.76 -2.77 -15.68
N ARG A 267 28.58 -1.79 -15.24
CA ARG A 267 30.01 -2.00 -14.94
C ARG A 267 30.24 -2.79 -13.66
N CYS A 268 29.28 -2.77 -12.73
CA CYS A 268 29.22 -3.68 -11.59
C CYS A 268 28.67 -5.07 -11.96
N GLY A 269 28.37 -5.34 -13.23
CA GLY A 269 27.85 -6.61 -13.72
C GLY A 269 26.33 -6.75 -13.56
N GLY A 270 25.60 -5.63 -13.49
CA GLY A 270 24.17 -5.60 -13.19
C GLY A 270 23.82 -5.85 -11.72
N ASP A 271 24.85 -6.01 -10.86
CA ASP A 271 24.71 -6.31 -9.44
C ASP A 271 24.41 -5.04 -8.64
N ASP A 272 23.16 -4.94 -8.17
CA ASP A 272 22.64 -3.79 -7.46
C ASP A 272 23.32 -3.56 -6.10
N PHE A 273 23.51 -4.64 -5.35
CA PHE A 273 24.16 -4.58 -4.04
C PHE A 273 25.61 -4.14 -4.16
N ARG A 274 26.32 -4.63 -5.19
CA ARG A 274 27.71 -4.25 -5.44
C ARG A 274 27.85 -2.78 -5.82
N ALA A 275 26.97 -2.28 -6.70
CA ALA A 275 27.00 -0.88 -7.10
C ALA A 275 26.68 0.06 -5.92
N CYS A 276 25.64 -0.26 -5.14
CA CYS A 276 25.30 0.49 -3.93
C CYS A 276 26.43 0.48 -2.90
N ALA A 277 27.04 -0.68 -2.64
CA ALA A 277 28.15 -0.81 -1.68
C ALA A 277 29.41 -0.04 -2.11
N LEU A 278 29.72 -0.02 -3.41
CA LEU A 278 30.86 0.72 -3.96
C LEU A 278 30.69 2.23 -3.81
N LEU A 279 29.48 2.75 -4.03
CA LEU A 279 29.20 4.18 -4.03
C LEU A 279 28.96 4.76 -2.63
N GLY A 280 28.39 3.97 -1.72
CA GLY A 280 27.92 4.45 -0.42
C GLY A 280 26.76 5.45 -0.52
N PRO A 281 26.27 5.97 0.63
CA PRO A 281 25.13 6.88 0.66
C PRO A 281 25.42 8.22 -0.04
N VAL A 282 24.36 8.91 -0.48
CA VAL A 282 24.45 10.22 -1.17
C VAL A 282 25.18 11.27 -0.36
N TYR A 283 24.87 11.29 0.93
CA TYR A 283 25.40 12.24 1.89
C TYR A 283 26.08 11.42 2.99
N ALA A 284 27.41 11.42 3.00
CA ALA A 284 28.26 10.68 3.93
C ALA A 284 29.35 11.62 4.48
#